data_AF-A0A1Y5E836-F1
#
_entry.id   AF-A0A1Y5E836-F1
#
_cell.length_a   1.000
_cell.length_b   1.000
_cell.length_c   1.000
_cell.angle_alpha   90.00
_cell.angle_beta   90.00
_cell.angle_gamma   90.00
#
_symmetry.space_group_name_H-M   'P 1'
#
loop_
_entity.id
_entity.type
_entity.pdbx_description
1 polymer ?
#
loop_
_entity_poly.entity_id
_entity_poly.type
_entity_poly.pdbx_seq_one_letter_code
_entity_poly.pdbx_strand_id
1 'polypeptide(L)'
;MNKLLQGATATFLVVVLSGSVQAEESKRFKLNGKMKAMGIEKIYDDETLTPKQIVTCLESSEKLEAFSTDLHARVEKFPAKLSNISALSGQIEAEQTYLDKNPTKEINDDAKMAERNKRVAEFNAMVSKYNQITEAYSKETGNYTADNTSFTLERAFFKEACAGKQYFAEDMNAVTSNQ
;
A
#
# COMPACT_ATOMS: atom_id res chain seq x y z
N MET A 1 -21.42 33.36 -9.25
CA MET A 1 -21.17 31.91 -9.04
C MET A 1 -19.67 31.63 -8.88
N ASN A 2 -19.00 32.22 -7.88
CA ASN A 2 -17.54 32.22 -7.78
C ASN A 2 -17.02 31.80 -6.39
N LYS A 3 -17.53 30.70 -5.82
CA LYS A 3 -17.08 30.18 -4.51
C LYS A 3 -16.93 28.65 -4.43
N LEU A 4 -17.05 27.91 -5.54
CA LEU A 4 -17.06 26.43 -5.49
C LEU A 4 -15.69 25.74 -5.65
N LEU A 5 -14.60 26.48 -5.88
CA LEU A 5 -13.23 25.94 -5.96
C LEU A 5 -12.23 26.63 -5.03
N GLN A 6 -12.69 27.17 -3.90
CA GLN A 6 -11.80 27.49 -2.78
C GLN A 6 -11.86 26.35 -1.77
N GLY A 7 -10.81 25.54 -1.71
CA GLY A 7 -10.60 24.65 -0.57
C GLY A 7 -10.58 23.16 -0.89
N ALA A 8 -9.71 22.74 -1.79
CA ALA A 8 -9.15 21.40 -1.72
C ALA A 8 -7.73 21.42 -2.32
N THR A 9 -6.84 22.23 -1.72
CA THR A 9 -5.41 21.90 -1.77
C THR A 9 -5.26 20.60 -0.99
N ALA A 10 -5.53 19.47 -1.66
CA ALA A 10 -5.24 18.16 -1.15
C ALA A 10 -3.72 18.11 -0.99
N THR A 11 -3.25 18.34 0.23
CA THR A 11 -1.86 18.16 0.61
C THR A 11 -1.54 16.70 0.36
N PHE A 12 -0.99 16.40 -0.82
CA PHE A 12 -0.51 15.08 -1.16
C PHE A 12 0.66 14.80 -0.22
N LEU A 13 0.41 14.00 0.82
CA LEU A 13 1.46 13.43 1.62
C LEU A 13 2.26 12.54 0.66
N VAL A 14 3.42 13.02 0.21
CA VAL A 14 4.35 12.23 -0.58
C VAL A 14 4.87 11.14 0.35
N VAL A 15 4.23 9.98 0.30
CA VAL A 15 4.76 8.76 0.92
C VAL A 15 6.01 8.42 0.11
N VAL A 16 7.18 8.71 0.69
CA VAL A 16 8.47 8.33 0.11
C VAL A 16 8.57 6.81 0.16
N LEU A 17 8.10 6.16 -0.91
CA LEU A 17 8.22 4.73 -1.12
C LEU A 17 9.70 4.42 -1.41
N SER A 18 10.39 3.94 -0.38
CA SER A 18 11.81 3.54 -0.45
C SER A 18 11.95 2.25 -1.25
N GLY A 19 11.88 2.35 -2.58
CA GLY A 19 11.72 1.23 -3.51
C GLY A 19 12.98 0.40 -3.83
N SER A 20 13.90 0.16 -2.89
CA SER A 20 15.19 -0.48 -3.23
C SER A 20 15.63 -1.66 -2.35
N VAL A 21 14.83 -2.12 -1.39
CA VAL A 21 15.26 -3.18 -0.42
C VAL A 21 14.61 -4.56 -0.71
N GLN A 22 13.77 -4.68 -1.74
CA GLN A 22 12.69 -5.70 -1.76
C GLN A 22 13.06 -7.10 -2.26
N ALA A 23 13.90 -7.25 -3.30
CA ALA A 23 14.23 -8.59 -3.81
C ALA A 23 15.14 -9.40 -2.88
N GLU A 24 15.86 -8.72 -1.97
CA GLU A 24 16.69 -9.37 -0.96
C GLU A 24 15.91 -9.72 0.31
N GLU A 25 14.76 -9.08 0.59
CA GLU A 25 14.00 -9.28 1.83
C GLU A 25 13.18 -10.57 1.85
N SER A 26 12.66 -11.08 0.73
CA SER A 26 11.88 -12.33 0.71
C SER A 26 12.69 -13.56 1.17
N LYS A 27 14.01 -13.55 0.98
CA LYS A 27 14.91 -14.59 1.49
C LYS A 27 15.22 -14.44 2.99
N ARG A 28 14.91 -13.30 3.63
CA ARG A 28 15.33 -12.97 5.01
C ARG A 28 14.37 -13.47 6.09
N PHE A 29 13.14 -13.83 5.75
CA PHE A 29 12.13 -14.20 6.77
C PHE A 29 12.02 -15.70 7.01
N LYS A 30 12.92 -16.52 6.46
CA LYS A 30 12.95 -17.95 6.79
C LYS A 30 13.54 -18.15 8.17
N LEU A 31 12.95 -19.07 8.93
CA LEU A 31 13.52 -19.55 10.19
C LEU A 31 14.84 -20.30 9.88
N ASN A 32 15.93 -19.56 9.82
CA ASN A 32 17.28 -20.04 9.49
C ASN A 32 18.10 -20.34 10.76
N GLY A 33 17.41 -20.76 11.81
CA GLY A 33 18.02 -21.11 13.08
C GLY A 33 19.08 -22.20 12.94
N LYS A 34 20.07 -22.18 13.83
CA LYS A 34 21.07 -23.25 13.88
C LYS A 34 20.47 -24.44 14.62
N MET A 35 20.62 -25.63 14.05
CA MET A 35 20.27 -26.87 14.74
C MET A 35 21.12 -27.00 16.01
N LYS A 36 20.47 -27.12 17.17
CA LYS A 36 21.13 -27.39 18.45
C LYS A 36 21.37 -28.90 18.56
N ALA A 37 22.60 -29.29 18.89
CA ALA A 37 22.93 -30.69 19.14
C ALA A 37 22.17 -31.22 20.36
N MET A 38 21.70 -32.46 20.31
CA MET A 38 21.09 -33.10 21.47
C MET A 38 22.15 -33.58 22.44
N GLY A 39 22.04 -33.12 23.70
CA GLY A 39 22.66 -33.78 24.85
C GLY A 39 21.77 -34.89 25.39
N ILE A 40 21.99 -35.28 26.65
CA ILE A 40 21.17 -36.27 27.36
C ILE A 40 19.73 -35.73 27.60
N GLU A 41 19.57 -34.40 27.69
CA GLU A 41 18.29 -33.73 27.89
C GLU A 41 18.20 -32.45 27.04
N LYS A 42 16.97 -32.09 26.62
CA LYS A 42 16.70 -30.84 25.88
C LYS A 42 16.62 -29.67 26.86
N ILE A 43 17.52 -28.70 26.70
CA ILE A 43 17.52 -27.46 27.48
C ILE A 43 17.13 -26.30 26.56
N TYR A 44 16.01 -25.66 26.89
CA TYR A 44 15.50 -24.46 26.22
C TYR A 44 15.91 -23.23 27.03
N ASP A 45 16.87 -22.49 26.49
CA ASP A 45 17.29 -21.17 26.98
C ASP A 45 16.66 -20.06 26.11
N ASP A 46 16.98 -18.81 26.42
CA ASP A 46 16.45 -17.65 25.68
C ASP A 46 16.82 -17.66 24.19
N GLU A 47 17.84 -18.42 23.80
CA GLU A 47 18.35 -18.58 22.43
C GLU A 47 17.83 -19.85 21.75
N THR A 48 17.01 -20.67 22.41
CA THR A 48 16.55 -21.96 21.90
C THR A 48 15.03 -22.01 21.86
N LEU A 49 14.48 -22.11 20.65
CA LEU A 49 13.05 -22.18 20.41
C LEU A 49 12.48 -23.50 20.92
N THR A 50 11.44 -23.39 21.75
CA THR A 50 10.55 -24.50 22.09
C THR A 50 9.68 -24.89 20.88
N PRO A 51 9.09 -26.10 20.84
CA PRO A 51 8.19 -26.50 19.76
C PRO A 51 7.06 -25.49 19.49
N LYS A 52 6.48 -24.92 20.55
CA LYS A 52 5.44 -23.89 20.44
C LYS A 52 5.97 -22.61 19.78
N GLN A 53 7.17 -22.17 20.16
CA GLN A 53 7.79 -20.99 19.54
C GLN A 53 8.18 -21.26 18.09
N ILE A 54 8.60 -22.48 17.73
CA ILE A 54 8.85 -22.87 16.34
C ILE A 54 7.59 -22.67 15.49
N VAL A 55 6.42 -23.16 15.95
CA VAL A 55 5.13 -22.95 15.24
C VAL A 55 4.88 -21.47 15.02
N THR A 56 4.93 -20.66 16.09
CA THR A 56 4.70 -19.20 15.98
C THR A 56 5.69 -18.52 15.03
N CYS A 57 6.95 -18.94 15.03
CA CYS A 57 7.96 -18.39 14.14
C CYS A 57 7.74 -18.79 12.67
N LEU A 58 7.28 -20.01 12.39
CA LEU A 58 6.93 -20.45 11.05
C LEU A 58 5.69 -19.68 10.52
N GLU A 59 4.64 -19.55 11.32
CA GLU A 59 3.46 -18.75 10.98
C GLU A 59 3.82 -17.28 10.70
N SER A 60 4.68 -16.70 11.55
CA SER A 60 5.19 -15.34 11.37
C SER A 60 6.00 -15.19 10.07
N SER A 61 6.86 -16.15 9.75
CA SER A 61 7.61 -16.22 8.48
C SER A 61 6.67 -16.21 7.27
N GLU A 62 5.67 -17.09 7.26
CA GLU A 62 4.68 -17.18 6.17
C GLU A 62 3.89 -15.88 6.01
N LYS A 63 3.46 -15.29 7.13
CA LYS A 63 2.74 -14.02 7.15
C LYS A 63 3.59 -12.87 6.60
N LEU A 64 4.88 -12.84 6.93
CA LEU A 64 5.83 -11.86 6.37
C LEU A 64 6.02 -12.03 4.87
N GLU A 65 6.09 -13.26 4.37
CA GLU A 65 6.17 -13.55 2.94
C GLU A 65 4.89 -13.12 2.20
N ALA A 66 3.73 -13.42 2.77
CA ALA A 66 2.44 -13.01 2.23
C ALA A 66 2.32 -11.47 2.19
N PHE A 67 2.64 -10.78 3.28
CA PHE A 67 2.64 -9.32 3.32
C PHE A 67 3.61 -8.72 2.31
N SER A 68 4.84 -9.23 2.24
CA SER A 68 5.86 -8.72 1.32
C SER A 68 5.38 -8.82 -0.13
N THR A 69 4.85 -10.00 -0.51
CA THR A 69 4.32 -10.26 -1.86
C THR A 69 3.17 -9.32 -2.20
N ASP A 70 2.19 -9.21 -1.30
CA ASP A 70 0.99 -8.42 -1.54
C ASP A 70 1.26 -6.91 -1.52
N LEU A 71 2.06 -6.40 -0.57
CA LEU A 71 2.48 -4.99 -0.55
C LEU A 71 3.27 -4.62 -1.81
N HIS A 72 4.14 -5.53 -2.28
CA HIS A 72 4.88 -5.31 -3.53
C HIS A 72 3.94 -5.22 -4.74
N ALA A 73 3.03 -6.19 -4.90
CA ALA A 73 2.06 -6.18 -5.99
C ALA A 73 1.13 -4.95 -5.98
N ARG A 74 0.85 -4.38 -4.81
CA ARG A 74 0.06 -3.14 -4.67
C ARG A 74 0.85 -1.90 -5.04
N VAL A 75 2.09 -1.77 -4.56
CA VAL A 75 2.89 -0.55 -4.80
C VAL A 75 3.18 -0.35 -6.29
N GLU A 76 3.37 -1.43 -7.05
CA GLU A 76 3.61 -1.36 -8.51
C GLU A 76 2.45 -0.71 -9.29
N LYS A 77 1.22 -0.75 -8.75
CA LYS A 77 0.03 -0.20 -9.40
C LYS A 77 -0.17 1.28 -9.10
N PHE A 78 0.45 1.82 -8.06
CA PHE A 78 0.24 3.21 -7.62
C PHE A 78 0.70 4.25 -8.64
N PRO A 79 1.86 4.13 -9.33
CA PRO A 79 2.28 5.10 -10.34
C PRO A 79 1.27 5.25 -11.48
N ALA A 80 0.72 4.14 -11.99
CA ALA A 80 -0.27 4.17 -13.06
C ALA A 80 -1.58 4.86 -12.61
N LYS A 81 -2.05 4.57 -11.40
CA LYS A 81 -3.23 5.23 -10.82
C LYS A 81 -3.00 6.73 -10.62
N LEU A 82 -1.84 7.12 -10.10
CA LEU A 82 -1.48 8.52 -9.91
C LEU A 82 -1.36 9.26 -11.25
N SER A 83 -0.79 8.62 -12.27
CA SER A 83 -0.73 9.17 -13.62
C SER A 83 -2.13 9.41 -14.20
N ASN A 84 -3.08 8.50 -13.98
CA ASN A 84 -4.47 8.68 -14.42
C ASN A 84 -5.16 9.84 -13.70
N ILE A 85 -4.98 9.96 -12.38
CA ILE A 85 -5.49 11.09 -11.59
C ILE A 85 -4.91 12.41 -12.11
N SER A 86 -3.59 12.46 -12.35
CA SER A 86 -2.92 13.65 -12.88
C SER A 86 -3.41 14.03 -14.28
N ALA A 87 -3.61 13.06 -15.16
CA ALA A 87 -4.13 13.31 -16.51
C ALA A 87 -5.55 13.89 -16.47
N LEU A 88 -6.41 13.34 -15.60
CA LEU A 88 -7.78 13.85 -15.43
C LEU A 88 -7.78 15.25 -14.80
N SER A 89 -6.89 15.53 -13.84
CA SER A 89 -6.70 16.88 -13.28
C SER A 89 -6.35 17.89 -14.36
N GLY A 90 -5.44 17.55 -15.27
CA GLY A 90 -5.07 18.43 -16.39
C GLY A 90 -6.23 18.69 -17.36
N GLN A 91 -7.09 17.71 -17.60
CA GLN A 91 -8.31 17.90 -18.42
C GLN A 91 -9.31 18.84 -17.73
N ILE A 92 -9.50 18.69 -16.42
CA ILE A 92 -10.35 19.58 -15.62
C ILE A 92 -9.83 21.02 -15.67
N GLU A 93 -8.52 21.23 -15.50
CA GLU A 93 -7.90 22.55 -15.57
C GLU A 93 -8.04 23.21 -16.95
N ALA A 94 -7.86 22.42 -18.03
CA ALA A 94 -8.04 22.90 -19.40
C ALA A 94 -9.49 23.35 -19.65
N GLU A 95 -10.46 22.57 -19.19
CA GLU A 95 -11.88 22.89 -19.36
C GLU A 95 -12.30 24.08 -18.47
N GLN A 96 -11.80 24.16 -17.24
CA GLN A 96 -11.98 25.33 -16.38
C GLN A 96 -11.44 26.60 -17.05
N THR A 97 -10.24 26.53 -17.63
CA THR A 97 -9.62 27.65 -18.36
C THR A 97 -10.48 28.10 -19.53
N TYR A 98 -11.10 27.17 -20.27
CA TYR A 98 -12.06 27.51 -21.32
C TYR A 98 -13.28 28.24 -20.76
N LEU A 99 -13.89 27.69 -19.70
CA LEU A 99 -15.10 28.26 -19.09
C LEU A 99 -14.86 29.65 -18.47
N ASP A 100 -13.66 29.90 -17.95
CA ASP A 100 -13.25 31.19 -17.41
C ASP A 100 -13.06 32.24 -18.50
N LYS A 101 -12.51 31.86 -19.65
CA LYS A 101 -12.36 32.73 -20.83
C LYS A 101 -13.66 33.01 -21.56
N ASN A 102 -14.72 32.23 -21.29
CA ASN A 102 -16.01 32.34 -21.96
C ASN A 102 -17.16 32.51 -20.93
N PRO A 103 -17.23 33.63 -20.20
CA PRO A 103 -18.23 33.84 -19.17
C PRO A 103 -19.64 34.04 -19.75
N THR A 104 -20.66 33.55 -19.05
CA THR A 104 -22.07 33.59 -19.49
C THR A 104 -22.56 35.01 -19.86
N LYS A 105 -22.08 36.04 -19.16
CA LYS A 105 -22.51 37.44 -19.37
C LYS A 105 -22.08 37.99 -20.73
N GLU A 106 -21.04 37.42 -21.34
CA GLU A 106 -20.45 37.93 -22.60
C GLU A 106 -20.94 37.17 -23.84
N ILE A 107 -21.73 36.11 -23.65
CA ILE A 107 -22.27 35.29 -24.73
C ILE A 107 -23.73 35.65 -24.98
N ASN A 108 -23.99 36.45 -26.02
CA ASN A 108 -25.34 36.82 -26.47
C ASN A 108 -25.77 36.05 -27.73
N ASP A 109 -25.32 34.79 -27.84
CA ASP A 109 -25.51 33.91 -29.00
C ASP A 109 -25.93 32.53 -28.48
N ASP A 110 -27.13 32.09 -28.86
CA ASP A 110 -27.74 30.83 -28.40
C ASP A 110 -26.87 29.60 -28.70
N ALA A 111 -26.19 29.58 -29.84
CA ALA A 111 -25.32 28.48 -30.22
C ALA A 111 -24.10 28.39 -29.29
N LYS A 112 -23.50 29.55 -28.97
CA LYS A 112 -22.36 29.62 -28.03
C LYS A 112 -22.79 29.31 -26.60
N MET A 113 -24.01 29.70 -26.20
CA MET A 113 -24.58 29.34 -24.90
C MET A 113 -24.80 27.83 -24.78
N ALA A 114 -25.32 27.18 -25.83
CA ALA A 114 -25.48 25.73 -25.86
C ALA A 114 -24.14 24.99 -25.73
N GLU A 115 -23.11 25.41 -26.49
CA GLU A 115 -21.76 24.85 -26.40
C GLU A 115 -21.16 25.04 -25.01
N ARG A 116 -21.30 26.24 -24.42
CA ARG A 116 -20.83 26.47 -23.05
C ARG A 116 -21.54 25.57 -22.04
N ASN A 117 -22.85 25.41 -22.14
CA ASN A 117 -23.62 24.55 -21.23
C ASN A 117 -23.19 23.09 -21.35
N LYS A 118 -22.94 22.61 -22.57
CA LYS A 118 -22.37 21.28 -22.81
C LYS A 118 -21.03 21.11 -22.10
N ARG A 119 -20.13 22.08 -22.25
CA ARG A 119 -18.81 22.09 -21.59
C ARG A 119 -18.87 22.15 -20.07
N VAL A 120 -19.82 22.90 -19.52
CA VAL A 120 -20.10 22.87 -18.06
C VAL A 120 -20.54 21.48 -17.61
N ALA A 121 -21.38 20.80 -18.39
CA ALA A 121 -21.79 19.43 -18.06
C ALA A 121 -20.61 18.45 -18.13
N GLU A 122 -19.77 18.55 -19.15
CA GLU A 122 -18.53 17.76 -19.30
C GLU A 122 -17.55 18.01 -18.15
N PHE A 123 -17.32 19.28 -17.80
CA PHE A 123 -16.50 19.68 -16.65
C PHE A 123 -17.02 19.05 -15.34
N ASN A 124 -18.32 19.19 -15.06
CA ASN A 124 -18.92 18.62 -13.85
C ASN A 124 -18.79 17.09 -13.82
N ALA A 125 -18.94 16.42 -14.96
CA ALA A 125 -18.75 14.98 -15.07
C ALA A 125 -17.30 14.57 -14.79
N MET A 126 -16.32 15.32 -15.32
CA MET A 126 -14.90 15.08 -15.05
C MET A 126 -14.55 15.28 -13.57
N VAL A 127 -15.03 16.36 -12.95
CA VAL A 127 -14.82 16.62 -11.51
C VAL A 127 -15.41 15.49 -10.67
N SER A 128 -16.62 15.03 -10.98
CA SER A 128 -17.25 13.90 -10.30
C SER A 128 -16.40 12.63 -10.41
N LYS A 129 -15.93 12.31 -11.62
CA LYS A 129 -15.05 11.15 -11.87
C LYS A 129 -13.71 11.29 -11.14
N TYR A 130 -13.13 12.48 -11.13
CA TYR A 130 -11.88 12.76 -10.41
C TYR A 130 -12.03 12.49 -8.92
N ASN A 131 -13.08 13.04 -8.30
CA ASN A 131 -13.37 12.83 -6.88
C ASN A 131 -13.48 11.34 -6.55
N GLN A 132 -14.25 10.58 -7.35
CA GLN A 132 -14.40 9.12 -7.17
C GLN A 132 -13.07 8.37 -7.24
N ILE A 133 -12.23 8.67 -8.25
CA ILE A 133 -10.93 8.00 -8.41
C ILE A 133 -9.98 8.39 -7.28
N THR A 134 -9.95 9.65 -6.86
CA THR A 134 -9.11 10.11 -5.76
C THR A 134 -9.51 9.52 -4.42
N GLU A 135 -10.81 9.38 -4.15
CA GLU A 135 -11.30 8.73 -2.94
C GLU A 135 -10.92 7.25 -2.90
N ALA A 136 -11.13 6.54 -4.02
CA ALA A 136 -10.73 5.14 -4.14
C ALA A 136 -9.21 4.96 -3.96
N TYR A 137 -8.40 5.82 -4.59
CA TYR A 137 -6.95 5.83 -4.42
C TYR A 137 -6.55 6.11 -2.97
N SER A 138 -7.15 7.11 -2.33
CA SER A 138 -6.90 7.44 -0.92
C SER A 138 -7.19 6.24 -0.01
N LYS A 139 -8.32 5.56 -0.21
CA LYS A 139 -8.68 4.36 0.57
C LYS A 139 -7.66 3.24 0.37
N GLU A 140 -7.25 2.99 -0.87
CA GLU A 140 -6.26 1.97 -1.21
C GLU A 140 -4.89 2.27 -0.56
N THR A 141 -4.43 3.52 -0.62
CA THR A 141 -3.17 3.95 0.04
C THR A 141 -3.27 3.91 1.56
N GLY A 142 -4.44 4.18 2.14
CA GLY A 142 -4.70 4.04 3.57
C GLY A 142 -4.57 2.58 4.02
N ASN A 143 -5.20 1.66 3.30
CA ASN A 143 -5.08 0.23 3.56
C ASN A 143 -3.64 -0.26 3.41
N TYR A 144 -2.94 0.17 2.36
CA TYR A 144 -1.52 -0.13 2.16
C TYR A 144 -0.66 0.33 3.34
N THR A 145 -0.92 1.54 3.86
CA THR A 145 -0.17 2.09 5.01
C THR A 145 -0.42 1.28 6.29
N ALA A 146 -1.66 0.88 6.53
CA ALA A 146 -2.01 0.03 7.67
C ALA A 146 -1.34 -1.37 7.58
N ASP A 147 -1.36 -1.99 6.40
CA ASP A 147 -0.75 -3.29 6.17
C ASP A 147 0.79 -3.21 6.25
N ASN A 148 1.40 -2.16 5.72
CA ASN A 148 2.84 -1.92 5.83
C ASN A 148 3.27 -1.69 7.29
N THR A 149 2.41 -1.07 8.10
CA THR A 149 2.62 -0.95 9.55
C THR A 149 2.57 -2.33 10.22
N SER A 150 1.59 -3.15 9.86
CA SER A 150 1.45 -4.53 10.37
C SER A 150 2.65 -5.40 9.97
N PHE A 151 3.10 -5.32 8.73
CA PHE A 151 4.32 -5.96 8.25
C PHE A 151 5.55 -5.52 9.04
N THR A 152 5.68 -4.22 9.31
CA THR A 152 6.81 -3.69 10.10
C THR A 152 6.83 -4.23 11.53
N LEU A 153 5.67 -4.31 12.18
CA LEU A 153 5.52 -4.87 13.52
C LEU A 153 5.81 -6.38 13.54
N GLU A 154 5.25 -7.12 12.60
CA GLU A 154 5.50 -8.56 12.45
C GLU A 154 7.00 -8.84 12.21
N ARG A 155 7.65 -8.00 11.40
CA ARG A 155 9.08 -8.12 11.11
C ARG A 155 9.92 -7.86 12.36
N ALA A 156 9.53 -6.89 13.18
CA ALA A 156 10.19 -6.61 14.45
C ALA A 156 10.05 -7.81 15.41
N PHE A 157 8.83 -8.34 15.55
CA PHE A 157 8.57 -9.55 16.33
C PHE A 157 9.42 -10.73 15.85
N PHE A 158 9.39 -11.05 14.56
CA PHE A 158 10.17 -12.15 14.00
C PHE A 158 11.67 -11.97 14.25
N LYS A 159 12.19 -10.75 14.07
CA LYS A 159 13.60 -10.45 14.31
C LYS A 159 14.02 -10.70 15.75
N GLU A 160 13.17 -10.37 16.71
CA GLU A 160 13.45 -10.50 18.15
C GLU A 160 13.22 -11.93 18.66
N ALA A 161 12.08 -12.52 18.29
CA ALA A 161 11.62 -13.78 18.85
C ALA A 161 12.15 -15.02 18.11
N CYS A 162 12.50 -14.89 16.82
CA CYS A 162 12.73 -16.03 15.93
C CYS A 162 14.09 -16.00 15.25
N ALA A 163 14.46 -14.87 14.64
CA ALA A 163 15.61 -14.78 13.76
C ALA A 163 16.92 -15.12 14.51
N GLY A 164 17.68 -16.06 13.97
CA GLY A 164 18.98 -16.47 14.53
C GLY A 164 18.92 -17.41 15.73
N LYS A 165 17.75 -17.62 16.34
CA LYS A 165 17.59 -18.57 17.47
C LYS A 165 17.78 -20.01 17.02
N GLN A 166 18.24 -20.84 17.94
CA GLN A 166 18.47 -22.27 17.73
C GLN A 166 17.18 -23.07 17.91
N TYR A 167 17.17 -24.29 17.38
CA TYR A 167 16.10 -25.25 17.63
C TYR A 167 16.64 -26.68 17.58
N PHE A 168 15.99 -27.62 18.26
CA PHE A 168 16.30 -29.04 18.10
C PHE A 168 15.64 -29.57 16.82
N ALA A 169 16.36 -30.36 16.03
CA ALA A 169 15.84 -30.88 14.77
C ALA A 169 14.60 -31.75 14.94
N GLU A 170 14.52 -32.51 16.03
CA GLU A 170 13.34 -33.33 16.33
C GLU A 170 12.08 -32.48 16.52
N ASP A 171 12.20 -31.34 17.18
CA ASP A 171 11.06 -30.44 17.43
C ASP A 171 10.62 -29.78 16.13
N MET A 172 11.58 -29.34 15.31
CA MET A 172 11.31 -28.83 13.97
C MET A 172 10.61 -29.88 13.10
N ASN A 173 11.13 -31.11 13.07
CA ASN A 173 10.54 -32.22 12.32
C ASN A 173 9.12 -32.52 12.84
N ALA A 174 8.93 -32.59 14.15
CA ALA A 174 7.62 -32.86 14.75
C ALA A 174 6.59 -31.75 14.47
N VAL A 175 7.02 -30.49 14.42
CA VAL A 175 6.14 -29.37 14.06
C VAL A 175 5.78 -29.43 12.58
N THR A 176 6.78 -29.57 11.70
CA THR A 176 6.59 -29.54 10.24
C THR A 176 5.92 -30.80 9.68
N SER A 177 6.03 -31.96 10.33
CA SER A 177 5.38 -33.20 9.89
C SER A 177 3.88 -33.25 10.19
N ASN A 178 3.38 -32.34 11.04
CA ASN A 178 1.98 -32.24 11.43
C ASN A 178 1.22 -31.15 10.66
N GLN A 179 1.89 -30.42 9.78
CA GLN A 179 1.30 -29.44 8.85
C GLN A 179 1.06 -30.10 7.49
#